data_AF-A0A955P993-F1
#
_entry.id   AF-A0A955P993-F1
#
_cell.length_a   1.000
_cell.length_b   1.000
_cell.length_c   1.000
_cell.angle_alpha   90.00
_cell.angle_beta   90.00
_cell.angle_gamma   90.00
#
_symmetry.space_group_name_H-M   'P 1'
#
loop_
_entity.id
_entity.type
_entity.pdbx_description
1 polymer ?
#
loop_
_entity_poly.entity_id
_entity_poly.type
_entity_poly.pdbx_seq_one_letter_code
_entity_poly.pdbx_strand_id
1 'polypeptide(L)'
;MSSENQYDIAILGGGPGGYIAAIRAARHGLKTALIEKEKIGGTCLHWGCIPTKGLLQNAQVFRHCTESDSFGIRTGEVSYDWEAIMERQRGIIDRLHKGVQSLMKKHQIEVIPGFGRLASPTSLEVETQEGARIVQAKNIVVATGSVARSLPGVQLDEERVISNVGALTMKKPPKSLVVIGAGAVGVEFASIYRTFGADVTILEYLPKLVPLEDEEVSKYLFRCFKKAKMNVQLGVAVQTVENRGDHVQVTYKKGEDLVEM
;
A
#
# COMPACT_ATOMS: atom_id res chain seq x y z
N MET A 1 28.66 -28.71 -16.38
CA MET A 1 27.85 -27.49 -16.61
C MET A 1 28.76 -26.31 -16.31
N SER A 2 29.03 -25.46 -17.31
CA SER A 2 30.01 -24.39 -17.21
C SER A 2 29.63 -23.34 -16.15
N SER A 3 30.64 -22.87 -15.43
CA SER A 3 30.58 -21.92 -14.32
C SER A 3 30.17 -20.49 -14.73
N GLU A 4 29.93 -20.22 -16.01
CA GLU A 4 29.64 -18.86 -16.53
C GLU A 4 28.20 -18.38 -16.24
N ASN A 5 27.25 -19.28 -15.98
CA ASN A 5 25.83 -18.93 -15.77
C ASN A 5 25.38 -18.97 -14.30
N GLN A 6 26.30 -19.11 -13.34
CA GLN A 6 25.98 -19.13 -11.92
C GLN A 6 26.11 -17.74 -11.30
N TYR A 7 25.13 -17.33 -10.48
CA TYR A 7 25.20 -16.13 -9.65
C TYR A 7 25.79 -16.48 -8.28
N ASP A 8 26.43 -15.51 -7.63
CA ASP A 8 26.80 -15.68 -6.22
C ASP A 8 25.57 -15.57 -5.31
N ILE A 9 24.59 -14.75 -5.73
CA ILE A 9 23.36 -14.53 -4.99
C ILE A 9 22.19 -14.20 -5.94
N ALA A 10 21.05 -14.82 -5.68
CA ALA A 10 19.78 -14.48 -6.33
C ALA A 10 18.79 -13.95 -5.30
N ILE A 11 18.10 -12.88 -5.64
CA ILE A 11 17.10 -12.23 -4.79
C ILE A 11 15.72 -12.45 -5.40
N LEU A 12 14.82 -13.10 -4.67
CA LEU A 12 13.44 -13.34 -5.11
C LEU A 12 12.51 -12.27 -4.53
N GLY A 13 12.14 -11.29 -5.35
CA GLY A 13 11.29 -10.14 -4.99
C GLY A 13 12.07 -8.83 -5.03
N GLY A 14 11.51 -7.83 -5.72
CA GLY A 14 12.09 -6.52 -5.97
C GLY A 14 11.58 -5.40 -5.06
N GLY A 15 10.95 -5.72 -3.93
CA GLY A 15 10.56 -4.74 -2.90
C GLY A 15 11.73 -4.17 -2.11
N PRO A 16 11.49 -3.30 -1.10
CA PRO A 16 12.55 -2.66 -0.31
C PRO A 16 13.58 -3.62 0.28
N GLY A 17 13.14 -4.76 0.81
CA GLY A 17 14.06 -5.80 1.31
C GLY A 17 14.93 -6.39 0.19
N GLY A 18 14.37 -6.59 -1.00
CA GLY A 18 15.04 -7.25 -2.11
C GLY A 18 16.00 -6.34 -2.88
N TYR A 19 15.54 -5.22 -3.42
CA TYR A 19 16.41 -4.37 -4.26
C TYR A 19 17.55 -3.74 -3.44
N ILE A 20 17.36 -3.47 -2.15
CA ILE A 20 18.44 -3.01 -1.26
C ILE A 20 19.45 -4.12 -0.99
N ALA A 21 18.99 -5.36 -0.74
CA ALA A 21 19.88 -6.52 -0.60
C ALA A 21 20.69 -6.75 -1.89
N ALA A 22 20.07 -6.64 -3.05
CA ALA A 22 20.74 -6.77 -4.35
C ALA A 22 21.85 -5.71 -4.52
N ILE A 23 21.55 -4.44 -4.23
CA ILE A 23 22.55 -3.35 -4.26
C ILE A 23 23.68 -3.64 -3.28
N ARG A 24 23.36 -4.09 -2.06
CA ARG A 24 24.38 -4.35 -1.05
C ARG A 24 25.31 -5.50 -1.45
N ALA A 25 24.77 -6.56 -2.04
CA ALA A 25 25.52 -7.68 -2.56
C ALA A 25 26.45 -7.28 -3.72
N ALA A 26 25.92 -6.55 -4.71
CA ALA A 26 26.70 -6.06 -5.84
C ALA A 26 27.82 -5.11 -5.40
N ARG A 27 27.59 -4.25 -4.39
CA ARG A 27 28.63 -3.39 -3.79
C ARG A 27 29.76 -4.17 -3.10
N HIS A 28 29.53 -5.43 -2.77
CA HIS A 28 30.53 -6.35 -2.22
C HIS A 28 31.15 -7.26 -3.30
N GLY A 29 30.91 -6.96 -4.58
CA GLY A 29 31.52 -7.69 -5.70
C GLY A 29 30.82 -9.00 -6.07
N LEU A 30 29.64 -9.28 -5.51
CA LEU A 30 28.90 -10.52 -5.81
C LEU A 30 28.11 -10.39 -7.11
N LYS A 31 28.22 -11.39 -8.01
CA LYS A 31 27.37 -11.48 -9.20
C LYS A 31 25.93 -11.74 -8.76
N THR A 32 25.05 -10.78 -9.01
CA THR A 32 23.72 -10.71 -8.38
C THR A 32 22.60 -10.72 -9.42
N ALA A 33 21.60 -11.59 -9.22
CA ALA A 33 20.32 -11.58 -9.93
C ALA A 33 19.19 -11.09 -9.01
N LEU A 34 18.24 -10.34 -9.56
CA LEU A 34 17.00 -9.93 -8.91
C LEU A 34 15.81 -10.39 -9.75
N ILE A 35 14.96 -11.24 -9.19
CA ILE A 35 13.75 -11.74 -9.85
C ILE A 35 12.56 -10.93 -9.34
N GLU A 36 11.79 -10.34 -10.26
CA GLU A 36 10.59 -9.56 -9.93
C GLU A 36 9.51 -9.79 -10.99
N LYS A 37 8.29 -10.12 -10.55
CA LYS A 37 7.17 -10.41 -11.45
C LYS A 37 6.44 -9.13 -11.92
N GLU A 38 6.57 -8.05 -11.17
CA GLU A 38 5.96 -6.74 -11.46
C GLU A 38 7.05 -5.68 -11.65
N LYS A 39 6.90 -4.51 -11.00
CA LYS A 39 7.86 -3.41 -11.07
C LYS A 39 8.76 -3.44 -9.84
N ILE A 40 10.08 -3.36 -10.06
CA ILE A 40 11.05 -3.18 -8.97
C ILE A 40 10.72 -1.92 -8.14
N GLY A 41 10.96 -2.03 -6.83
CA GLY A 41 10.47 -1.12 -5.80
C GLY A 41 9.35 -1.73 -4.95
N GLY A 42 8.61 -2.71 -5.50
CA GLY A 42 7.57 -3.48 -4.83
C GLY A 42 6.44 -2.64 -4.20
N THR A 43 5.70 -3.24 -3.27
CA THR A 43 4.50 -2.64 -2.66
C THR A 43 4.76 -1.25 -2.09
N CYS A 44 5.87 -1.04 -1.36
CA CYS A 44 6.12 0.24 -0.70
C CYS A 44 6.28 1.40 -1.70
N LEU A 45 6.87 1.15 -2.87
CA LEU A 45 7.06 2.17 -3.90
C LEU A 45 5.79 2.40 -4.72
N HIS A 46 5.10 1.34 -5.13
CA HIS A 46 4.02 1.41 -6.13
C HIS A 46 2.63 1.48 -5.51
N TRP A 47 2.41 0.82 -4.36
CA TRP A 47 1.07 0.51 -3.83
C TRP A 47 0.92 0.74 -2.32
N GLY A 48 1.88 1.44 -1.70
CA GLY A 48 1.95 1.56 -0.24
C GLY A 48 2.59 2.87 0.20
N CYS A 49 3.74 2.78 0.86
CA CYS A 49 4.37 3.90 1.56
C CYS A 49 4.44 5.19 0.72
N ILE A 50 5.03 5.15 -0.47
CA ILE A 50 5.27 6.33 -1.30
C ILE A 50 3.95 6.97 -1.75
N PRO A 51 3.02 6.25 -2.41
CA PRO A 51 1.78 6.84 -2.88
C PRO A 51 0.89 7.31 -1.71
N THR A 52 0.79 6.55 -0.61
CA THR A 52 -0.02 6.95 0.56
C THR A 52 0.52 8.21 1.22
N LYS A 53 1.84 8.31 1.42
CA LYS A 53 2.46 9.52 2.02
C LYS A 53 2.37 10.72 1.09
N GLY A 54 2.41 10.49 -0.23
CA GLY A 54 2.12 11.52 -1.23
C GLY A 54 0.73 12.13 -1.06
N LEU A 55 -0.30 11.28 -0.92
CA LEU A 55 -1.69 11.75 -0.70
C LEU A 55 -1.88 12.39 0.67
N LEU A 56 -1.27 11.86 1.73
CA LEU A 56 -1.30 12.50 3.05
C LEU A 56 -0.70 13.90 3.02
N GLN A 57 0.40 14.12 2.27
CA GLN A 57 0.97 15.45 2.09
C GLN A 57 -0.01 16.38 1.35
N ASN A 58 -0.66 15.91 0.29
CA ASN A 58 -1.68 16.69 -0.41
C ASN A 58 -2.86 17.04 0.52
N ALA A 59 -3.36 16.07 1.29
CA ALA A 59 -4.42 16.28 2.27
C ALA A 59 -4.00 17.29 3.35
N GLN A 60 -2.76 17.21 3.85
CA GLN A 60 -2.23 18.15 4.83
C GLN A 60 -2.17 19.57 4.28
N VAL A 61 -1.67 19.76 3.05
CA VAL A 61 -1.62 21.07 2.40
C VAL A 61 -3.03 21.64 2.22
N PHE A 62 -3.96 20.83 1.72
CA PHE A 62 -5.35 21.26 1.56
C PHE A 62 -5.97 21.68 2.91
N ARG A 63 -5.75 20.89 3.97
CA ARG A 63 -6.21 21.20 5.32
C ARG A 63 -5.63 22.52 5.85
N HIS A 64 -4.33 22.74 5.70
CA HIS A 64 -3.69 23.99 6.13
C HIS A 64 -4.27 25.20 5.40
N CYS A 65 -4.60 25.08 4.11
CA CYS A 65 -5.25 26.15 3.36
C CYS A 65 -6.70 26.37 3.85
N THR A 66 -7.48 25.31 4.07
CA THR A 66 -8.88 25.43 4.51
C THR A 66 -9.01 25.92 5.96
N GLU A 67 -8.01 25.66 6.79
CA GLU A 67 -7.98 26.04 8.21
C GLU A 67 -7.05 27.25 8.47
N SER A 68 -6.59 27.93 7.41
CA SER A 68 -5.58 29.00 7.47
C SER A 68 -5.99 30.16 8.38
N ASP A 69 -7.29 30.41 8.47
CA ASP A 69 -7.90 31.45 9.30
C ASP A 69 -7.54 31.32 10.79
N SER A 70 -7.37 30.08 11.27
CA SER A 70 -6.95 29.81 12.66
C SER A 70 -5.51 30.26 12.95
N PHE A 71 -4.71 30.44 11.91
CA PHE A 71 -3.37 31.00 11.96
C PHE A 71 -3.33 32.49 11.63
N GLY A 72 -4.49 33.15 11.48
CA GLY A 72 -4.58 34.56 11.09
C GLY A 72 -4.33 34.81 9.59
N ILE A 73 -4.26 33.77 8.76
CA ILE A 73 -4.04 33.87 7.31
C ILE A 73 -5.38 33.72 6.60
N ARG A 74 -5.81 34.78 5.89
CA ARG A 74 -7.06 34.76 5.13
C ARG A 74 -6.82 34.30 3.70
N THR A 75 -7.58 33.32 3.26
CA THR A 75 -7.61 32.83 1.88
C THR A 75 -9.01 33.02 1.28
N GLY A 76 -9.13 32.93 -0.04
CA GLY A 76 -10.44 32.86 -0.71
C GLY A 76 -11.07 31.47 -0.57
N GLU A 77 -11.97 31.12 -1.49
CA GLU A 77 -12.45 29.75 -1.58
C GLU A 77 -11.30 28.79 -1.94
N VAL A 78 -11.05 27.81 -1.08
CA VAL A 78 -10.02 26.79 -1.30
C VAL A 78 -10.66 25.55 -1.92
N SER A 79 -10.23 25.19 -3.12
CA SER A 79 -10.66 23.98 -3.85
C SER A 79 -9.47 23.09 -4.19
N TYR A 80 -9.75 21.90 -4.73
CA TYR A 80 -8.71 20.95 -5.16
C TYR A 80 -9.08 20.33 -6.52
N ASP A 81 -8.04 19.97 -7.28
CA ASP A 81 -8.15 19.15 -8.49
C ASP A 81 -7.62 17.74 -8.18
N TRP A 82 -8.54 16.77 -8.11
CA TRP A 82 -8.17 15.40 -7.80
C TRP A 82 -7.33 14.75 -8.90
N GLU A 83 -7.60 15.05 -10.17
CA GLU A 83 -6.85 14.49 -11.29
C GLU A 83 -5.39 14.96 -11.24
N ALA A 84 -5.18 16.26 -10.99
CA ALA A 84 -3.84 16.82 -10.81
C ALA A 84 -3.11 16.26 -9.57
N ILE A 85 -3.83 15.98 -8.47
CA ILE A 85 -3.27 15.31 -7.28
C ILE A 85 -2.77 13.91 -7.64
N MET A 86 -3.60 13.13 -8.33
CA MET A 86 -3.24 11.77 -8.75
C MET A 86 -2.12 11.76 -9.80
N GLU A 87 -2.10 12.75 -10.70
CA GLU A 87 -1.01 12.91 -11.67
C GLU A 87 0.34 13.19 -10.98
N ARG A 88 0.36 14.12 -10.02
CA ARG A 88 1.55 14.39 -9.20
C ARG A 88 2.04 13.12 -8.49
N GLN A 89 1.12 12.33 -7.95
CA GLN A 89 1.44 11.07 -7.28
C GLN A 89 2.10 10.08 -8.23
N ARG A 90 1.54 9.88 -9.44
CA ARG A 90 2.13 9.04 -10.50
C ARG A 90 3.54 9.51 -10.86
N GLY A 91 3.74 10.83 -11.03
CA GLY A 91 5.05 11.40 -11.33
C GLY A 91 6.10 11.12 -10.24
N ILE A 92 5.72 11.13 -8.96
CA ILE A 92 6.61 10.76 -7.84
C ILE A 92 7.02 9.30 -7.95
N ILE A 93 6.07 8.39 -8.16
CA ILE A 93 6.30 6.94 -8.29
C ILE A 93 7.23 6.67 -9.47
N ASP A 94 6.93 7.24 -10.64
CA ASP A 94 7.72 7.04 -11.87
C ASP A 94 9.17 7.52 -11.71
N ARG A 95 9.37 8.69 -11.10
CA ARG A 95 10.71 9.22 -10.84
C ARG A 95 11.51 8.29 -9.94
N LEU A 96 10.91 7.82 -8.85
CA LEU A 96 11.57 6.93 -7.91
C LEU A 96 11.82 5.54 -8.51
N HIS A 97 10.88 5.01 -9.30
CA HIS A 97 11.06 3.74 -10.02
C HIS A 97 12.23 3.82 -11.01
N LYS A 98 12.30 4.89 -11.82
CA LYS A 98 13.45 5.16 -12.70
C LYS A 98 14.77 5.26 -11.91
N GLY A 99 14.73 5.86 -10.72
CA GLY A 99 15.87 5.90 -9.80
C GLY A 99 16.34 4.50 -9.39
N VAL A 100 15.42 3.62 -8.98
CA VAL A 100 15.75 2.22 -8.63
C VAL A 100 16.30 1.47 -9.84
N GLN A 101 15.71 1.64 -11.03
CA GLN A 101 16.22 1.04 -12.27
C GLN A 101 17.64 1.51 -12.61
N SER A 102 17.93 2.81 -12.44
CA SER A 102 19.27 3.36 -12.61
C SER A 102 20.26 2.73 -11.64
N LEU A 103 19.88 2.50 -10.38
CA LEU A 103 20.72 1.83 -9.39
C LEU A 103 21.01 0.37 -9.76
N MET A 104 20.03 -0.38 -10.28
CA MET A 104 20.26 -1.75 -10.76
C MET A 104 21.32 -1.78 -11.87
N LYS A 105 21.16 -0.89 -12.87
CA LYS A 105 22.11 -0.76 -13.98
C LYS A 105 23.51 -0.34 -13.51
N LYS A 106 23.60 0.67 -12.65
CA LYS A 106 24.86 1.17 -12.08
C LYS A 106 25.65 0.07 -11.37
N HIS A 107 24.95 -0.82 -10.68
CA HIS A 107 25.54 -1.92 -9.93
C HIS A 107 25.63 -3.23 -10.73
N GLN A 108 25.34 -3.22 -12.04
CA GLN A 108 25.39 -4.39 -12.91
C GLN A 108 24.57 -5.58 -12.37
N ILE A 109 23.45 -5.26 -11.71
CA ILE A 109 22.50 -6.26 -11.22
C ILE A 109 21.60 -6.65 -12.38
N GLU A 110 21.54 -7.94 -12.68
CA GLU A 110 20.58 -8.44 -13.66
C GLU A 110 19.19 -8.51 -13.03
N VAL A 111 18.26 -7.74 -13.58
CA VAL A 111 16.84 -7.83 -13.22
C VAL A 111 16.18 -8.78 -14.20
N ILE A 112 15.61 -9.87 -13.69
CA ILE A 112 14.93 -10.91 -14.46
C ILE A 112 13.41 -10.75 -14.22
N PRO A 113 12.65 -10.22 -15.20
CA PRO A 113 11.21 -10.09 -15.08
C PRO A 113 10.55 -11.47 -15.13
N GLY A 114 9.82 -11.86 -14.09
CA GLY A 114 9.12 -13.14 -14.05
C GLY A 114 8.69 -13.61 -12.67
N PHE A 115 7.84 -14.64 -12.65
CA PHE A 115 7.41 -15.28 -11.40
C PHE A 115 8.43 -16.33 -10.98
N GLY A 116 9.09 -16.10 -9.84
CA GLY A 116 10.12 -17.01 -9.33
C GLY A 116 9.60 -17.98 -8.26
N ARG A 117 10.04 -19.24 -8.35
CA ARG A 117 9.78 -20.30 -7.37
C ARG A 117 11.09 -20.95 -6.94
N LEU A 118 11.22 -21.24 -5.64
CA LEU A 118 12.32 -22.06 -5.14
C LEU A 118 12.21 -23.47 -5.74
N ALA A 119 13.20 -23.86 -6.54
CA ALA A 119 13.28 -25.19 -7.15
C ALA A 119 14.22 -26.12 -6.37
N SER A 120 15.23 -25.56 -5.71
CA SER A 120 16.14 -26.27 -4.80
C SER A 120 16.79 -25.27 -3.83
N PRO A 121 17.62 -25.72 -2.86
CA PRO A 121 18.38 -24.81 -2.00
C PRO A 121 19.29 -23.82 -2.74
N THR A 122 19.64 -24.10 -4.00
CA THR A 122 20.58 -23.30 -4.81
C THR A 122 20.03 -22.91 -6.18
N SER A 123 18.72 -23.09 -6.43
CA SER A 123 18.11 -22.71 -7.71
C SER A 123 16.70 -22.15 -7.60
N LEU A 124 16.41 -21.19 -8.49
CA LEU A 124 15.08 -20.66 -8.74
C LEU A 124 14.62 -21.08 -10.14
N GLU A 125 13.37 -21.47 -10.26
CA GLU A 125 12.65 -21.54 -11.53
C GLU A 125 11.90 -20.22 -11.72
N VAL A 126 12.11 -19.57 -12.86
CA VAL A 126 11.53 -18.26 -13.17
C VAL A 126 10.68 -18.38 -14.43
N GLU A 127 9.38 -18.19 -14.29
CA GLU A 127 8.46 -18.07 -15.42
C GLU A 127 8.58 -16.66 -16.01
N THR A 128 9.27 -16.54 -17.14
CA THR A 128 9.41 -15.28 -17.88
C THR A 128 8.45 -15.22 -19.07
N GLN A 129 8.32 -14.07 -19.71
CA GLN A 129 7.54 -13.95 -20.95
C GLN A 129 8.11 -14.80 -22.10
N GLU A 130 9.40 -15.12 -22.06
CA GLU A 130 10.10 -15.93 -23.07
C GLU A 130 10.10 -17.44 -22.71
N GLY A 131 9.50 -17.81 -21.58
CA GLY A 131 9.44 -19.19 -21.08
C GLY A 131 10.13 -19.37 -19.72
N ALA A 132 10.19 -20.62 -19.27
CA ALA A 132 10.82 -20.97 -18.00
C ALA A 132 12.35 -20.87 -18.07
N ARG A 133 12.93 -20.16 -17.10
CA ARG A 133 14.39 -20.00 -16.93
C ARG A 133 14.82 -20.53 -15.58
N ILE A 134 15.87 -21.35 -15.55
CA ILE A 134 16.51 -21.77 -14.29
C ILE A 134 17.62 -20.80 -13.94
N VAL A 135 17.55 -20.22 -12.75
CA VAL A 135 18.58 -19.34 -12.17
C VAL A 135 19.31 -20.13 -11.09
N GLN A 136 20.61 -20.39 -11.31
CA GLN A 136 21.48 -21.06 -10.35
C GLN A 136 22.23 -20.01 -9.51
N ALA A 137 22.19 -20.14 -8.19
CA ALA A 137 22.87 -19.22 -7.28
C ALA A 137 23.44 -19.94 -6.05
N LYS A 138 24.60 -19.50 -5.56
CA LYS A 138 25.19 -20.05 -4.32
C LYS A 138 24.33 -19.74 -3.10
N ASN A 139 23.70 -18.57 -3.09
CA ASN A 139 22.81 -18.11 -2.02
C ASN A 139 21.51 -17.56 -2.61
N ILE A 140 20.41 -17.71 -1.87
CA ILE A 140 19.11 -17.16 -2.25
C ILE A 140 18.55 -16.32 -1.10
N VAL A 141 18.08 -15.11 -1.40
CA VAL A 141 17.34 -14.27 -0.47
C VAL A 141 15.89 -14.21 -0.92
N VAL A 142 14.98 -14.66 -0.06
CA VAL A 142 13.53 -14.57 -0.29
C VAL A 142 13.03 -13.23 0.27
N ALA A 143 12.52 -12.38 -0.61
CA ALA A 143 12.02 -11.04 -0.31
C ALA A 143 10.68 -10.77 -1.03
N THR A 144 9.80 -11.78 -1.07
CA THR A 144 8.53 -11.79 -1.82
C THR A 144 7.44 -10.88 -1.23
N GLY A 145 7.64 -10.35 -0.02
CA GLY A 145 6.76 -9.35 0.58
C GLY A 145 5.42 -9.92 1.07
N SER A 146 4.37 -9.09 0.97
CA SER A 146 3.02 -9.40 1.44
C SER A 146 1.97 -8.79 0.51
N VAL A 147 0.73 -9.25 0.68
CA VAL A 147 -0.45 -8.78 -0.04
C VAL A 147 -1.56 -8.40 0.93
N ALA A 148 -2.53 -7.60 0.47
CA ALA A 148 -3.70 -7.26 1.27
C ALA A 148 -4.49 -8.53 1.64
N ARG A 149 -4.94 -8.60 2.89
CA ARG A 149 -5.78 -9.69 3.38
C ARG A 149 -7.24 -9.27 3.31
N SER A 150 -8.07 -10.02 2.59
CA SER A 150 -9.53 -9.86 2.64
C SER A 150 -10.14 -10.62 3.82
N LEU A 151 -11.36 -10.26 4.19
CA LEU A 151 -12.18 -11.03 5.12
C LEU A 151 -12.70 -12.31 4.45
N PRO A 152 -12.91 -13.41 5.20
CA PRO A 152 -13.56 -14.60 4.66
C PRO A 152 -14.89 -14.25 4.00
N GLY A 153 -15.13 -14.74 2.78
CA GLY A 153 -16.34 -14.48 2.01
C GLY A 153 -16.43 -13.10 1.35
N VAL A 154 -15.49 -12.19 1.61
CA VAL A 154 -15.45 -10.86 0.98
C VAL A 154 -14.52 -10.89 -0.22
N GLN A 155 -15.10 -10.67 -1.41
CA GLN A 155 -14.34 -10.52 -2.65
C GLN A 155 -13.99 -9.05 -2.88
N LEU A 156 -12.73 -8.80 -3.23
CA LEU A 156 -12.26 -7.47 -3.62
C LEU A 156 -12.43 -7.33 -5.12
N ASP A 157 -13.26 -6.39 -5.55
CA ASP A 157 -13.46 -6.05 -6.96
C ASP A 157 -12.57 -4.88 -7.43
N GLU A 158 -11.92 -4.19 -6.50
CA GLU A 158 -11.10 -2.99 -6.73
C GLU A 158 -11.88 -1.84 -7.42
N GLU A 159 -13.22 -1.89 -7.43
CA GLU A 159 -14.12 -0.84 -7.88
C GLU A 159 -14.89 -0.19 -6.73
N ARG A 160 -15.48 -1.00 -5.84
CA ARG A 160 -16.27 -0.56 -4.68
C ARG A 160 -15.85 -1.28 -3.40
N VAL A 161 -15.54 -2.58 -3.49
CA VAL A 161 -14.92 -3.34 -2.41
C VAL A 161 -13.45 -3.46 -2.73
N ILE A 162 -12.65 -2.60 -2.09
CA ILE A 162 -11.29 -2.30 -2.54
C ILE A 162 -10.25 -2.61 -1.46
N SER A 163 -9.01 -2.85 -1.90
CA SER A 163 -7.85 -2.85 -1.01
C SER A 163 -7.18 -1.47 -0.97
N ASN A 164 -5.98 -1.41 -0.38
CA ASN A 164 -5.10 -0.25 -0.51
C ASN A 164 -4.75 0.07 -1.98
N VAL A 165 -4.74 -0.92 -2.88
CA VAL A 165 -4.48 -0.69 -4.30
C VAL A 165 -5.59 0.15 -4.92
N GLY A 166 -6.85 -0.31 -4.82
CA GLY A 166 -8.00 0.42 -5.34
C GLY A 166 -8.15 1.82 -4.73
N ALA A 167 -7.84 1.96 -3.43
CA ALA A 167 -7.80 3.27 -2.78
C ALA A 167 -6.80 4.21 -3.48
N LEU A 168 -5.56 3.76 -3.69
CA LEU A 168 -4.54 4.57 -4.36
C LEU A 168 -4.78 4.80 -5.86
N THR A 169 -5.84 4.25 -6.45
CA THR A 169 -6.15 4.40 -7.88
C THR A 169 -7.54 4.99 -8.15
N MET A 170 -8.25 5.45 -7.11
CA MET A 170 -9.57 6.06 -7.28
C MET A 170 -9.54 7.26 -8.22
N LYS A 171 -10.46 7.28 -9.20
CA LYS A 171 -10.62 8.40 -10.14
C LYS A 171 -11.22 9.65 -9.51
N LYS A 172 -11.90 9.51 -8.38
CA LYS A 172 -12.47 10.59 -7.57
C LYS A 172 -12.61 10.15 -6.12
N PRO A 173 -12.55 11.06 -5.14
CA PRO A 173 -12.91 10.74 -3.77
C PRO A 173 -14.37 10.25 -3.70
N PRO A 174 -14.67 9.22 -2.90
CA PRO A 174 -16.03 8.72 -2.78
C PRO A 174 -16.87 9.68 -1.91
N LYS A 175 -18.19 9.64 -2.06
CA LYS A 175 -19.11 10.40 -1.19
C LYS A 175 -19.09 9.85 0.23
N SER A 176 -19.05 8.54 0.38
CA SER A 176 -18.95 7.81 1.65
C SER A 176 -17.92 6.69 1.53
N LEU A 177 -17.28 6.35 2.64
CA LEU A 177 -16.25 5.32 2.73
C LEU A 177 -16.37 4.56 4.05
N VAL A 178 -16.50 3.23 3.96
CA VAL A 178 -16.32 2.33 5.10
C VAL A 178 -14.91 1.78 5.08
N VAL A 179 -14.18 1.96 6.18
CA VAL A 179 -12.84 1.40 6.39
C VAL A 179 -12.96 0.27 7.40
N ILE A 180 -12.68 -0.95 6.95
CA ILE A 180 -12.69 -2.15 7.80
C ILE A 180 -11.26 -2.39 8.29
N GLY A 181 -11.06 -2.22 9.60
CA GLY A 181 -9.76 -2.27 10.27
C GLY A 181 -9.15 -0.88 10.48
N ALA A 182 -8.75 -0.61 11.71
CA ALA A 182 -8.17 0.63 12.20
C ALA A 182 -6.67 0.50 12.52
N GLY A 183 -5.96 -0.38 11.82
CA GLY A 183 -4.50 -0.34 11.78
C GLY A 183 -3.98 0.91 11.05
N ALA A 184 -2.66 1.10 11.02
CA ALA A 184 -2.02 2.27 10.42
C ALA A 184 -2.53 2.58 8.99
N VAL A 185 -2.64 1.57 8.13
CA VAL A 185 -3.13 1.73 6.75
C VAL A 185 -4.57 2.25 6.72
N GLY A 186 -5.46 1.66 7.53
CA GLY A 186 -6.86 2.05 7.57
C GLY A 186 -7.05 3.49 8.05
N VAL A 187 -6.34 3.89 9.11
CA VAL A 187 -6.43 5.26 9.64
C VAL A 187 -5.80 6.30 8.70
N GLU A 188 -4.76 5.94 7.94
CA GLU A 188 -4.18 6.81 6.91
C GLU A 188 -5.21 7.11 5.80
N PHE A 189 -5.83 6.08 5.22
CA PHE A 189 -6.86 6.28 4.18
C PHE A 189 -8.10 6.97 4.71
N ALA A 190 -8.56 6.62 5.92
CA ALA A 190 -9.65 7.33 6.58
C ALA A 190 -9.36 8.83 6.67
N SER A 191 -8.14 9.22 7.07
CA SER A 191 -7.74 10.62 7.16
C SER A 191 -7.65 11.30 5.80
N ILE A 192 -7.09 10.64 4.79
CA ILE A 192 -6.98 11.16 3.41
C ILE A 192 -8.38 11.49 2.88
N TYR A 193 -9.27 10.49 2.78
CA TYR A 193 -10.56 10.69 2.13
C TYR A 193 -11.48 11.58 2.93
N ARG A 194 -11.38 11.56 4.27
CA ARG A 194 -12.14 12.51 5.09
C ARG A 194 -11.75 13.95 4.78
N THR A 195 -10.45 14.21 4.57
CA THR A 195 -9.94 15.55 4.23
C THR A 195 -10.46 16.02 2.87
N PHE A 196 -10.64 15.10 1.92
CA PHE A 196 -11.24 15.39 0.62
C PHE A 196 -12.78 15.30 0.59
N GLY A 197 -13.42 15.23 1.76
CA GLY A 197 -14.87 15.41 1.90
C GLY A 197 -15.70 14.13 2.01
N ALA A 198 -15.10 12.94 2.01
CA ALA A 198 -15.85 11.71 2.19
C ALA A 198 -16.47 11.62 3.60
N ASP A 199 -17.67 11.06 3.70
CA ASP A 199 -18.22 10.61 4.97
C ASP A 199 -17.60 9.26 5.34
N VAL A 200 -16.78 9.25 6.39
CA VAL A 200 -15.94 8.09 6.72
C VAL A 200 -16.46 7.39 7.97
N THR A 201 -16.74 6.09 7.83
CA THR A 201 -16.97 5.16 8.93
C THR A 201 -15.81 4.19 9.06
N ILE A 202 -15.28 4.02 10.27
CA ILE A 202 -14.27 3.01 10.60
C ILE A 202 -14.93 1.92 11.43
N LEU A 203 -14.78 0.67 11.01
CA LEU A 203 -15.21 -0.53 11.75
C LEU A 203 -13.97 -1.30 12.20
N GLU A 204 -13.74 -1.38 13.49
CA GLU A 204 -12.60 -2.10 14.09
C GLU A 204 -13.10 -3.16 15.07
N TYR A 205 -12.56 -4.36 14.92
CA TYR A 205 -12.88 -5.50 15.78
C TYR A 205 -12.31 -5.34 17.19
N LEU A 206 -11.13 -4.74 17.31
CA LEU A 206 -10.46 -4.47 18.57
C LEU A 206 -11.02 -3.22 19.27
N PRO A 207 -10.77 -3.05 20.58
CA PRO A 207 -11.36 -1.97 21.36
C PRO A 207 -10.71 -0.59 21.15
N LYS A 208 -9.70 -0.47 20.26
CA LYS A 208 -8.96 0.78 20.04
C LYS A 208 -8.48 0.92 18.59
N LEU A 209 -8.34 2.17 18.14
CA LEU A 209 -7.61 2.52 16.92
C LEU A 209 -6.12 2.23 17.09
N VAL A 210 -5.43 1.92 15.99
CA VAL A 210 -3.99 1.61 15.94
C VAL A 210 -3.57 0.69 17.11
N PRO A 211 -4.12 -0.52 17.20
CA PRO A 211 -4.11 -1.31 18.43
C PRO A 211 -2.72 -1.79 18.88
N LEU A 212 -1.72 -1.74 17.98
CA LEU A 212 -0.32 -2.04 18.30
C LEU A 212 0.43 -0.86 18.93
N GLU A 213 -0.14 0.34 18.87
CA GLU A 213 0.45 1.54 19.44
C GLU A 213 0.04 1.71 20.91
N ASP A 214 0.73 2.64 21.57
CA ASP A 214 0.45 3.06 22.94
C ASP A 214 -1.00 3.54 23.12
N GLU A 215 -1.58 3.24 24.28
CA GLU A 215 -2.98 3.54 24.58
C GLU A 215 -3.28 5.05 24.55
N GLU A 216 -2.35 5.90 24.97
CA GLU A 216 -2.50 7.35 24.93
C GLU A 216 -2.60 7.85 23.49
N VAL A 217 -1.77 7.29 22.59
CA VAL A 217 -1.80 7.59 21.15
C VAL A 217 -3.14 7.18 20.55
N SER A 218 -3.62 5.96 20.85
CA SER A 218 -4.94 5.50 20.39
C SER A 218 -6.08 6.41 20.86
N LYS A 219 -6.08 6.83 22.13
CA LYS A 219 -7.09 7.74 22.71
C LYS A 219 -7.02 9.13 22.10
N TYR A 220 -5.83 9.66 21.86
CA TYR A 220 -5.66 10.96 21.21
C TYR A 220 -6.15 10.93 19.76
N LEU A 221 -5.75 9.92 18.99
CA LEU A 221 -6.17 9.75 17.60
C LEU A 221 -7.70 9.61 17.49
N PHE A 222 -8.32 8.83 18.37
CA PHE A 222 -9.79 8.70 18.42
C PHE A 222 -10.47 10.06 18.61
N ARG A 223 -9.97 10.89 19.54
CA ARG A 223 -10.48 12.26 19.74
C ARG A 223 -10.32 13.13 18.50
N CYS A 224 -9.17 13.06 17.82
CA CYS A 224 -8.96 13.75 16.55
C CYS A 224 -9.96 13.31 15.48
N PHE A 225 -10.23 12.00 15.37
CA PHE A 225 -11.15 11.47 14.37
C PHE A 225 -12.60 11.85 14.65
N LYS A 226 -13.01 11.87 15.92
CA LYS A 226 -14.32 12.40 16.33
C LYS A 226 -14.45 13.90 16.03
N LYS A 227 -13.41 14.71 16.28
CA LYS A 227 -13.38 16.15 15.91
C LYS A 227 -13.50 16.35 14.40
N ALA A 228 -12.88 15.48 13.60
CA ALA A 228 -13.03 15.44 12.15
C ALA A 228 -14.42 14.92 11.70
N LYS A 229 -15.33 14.61 12.63
CA LYS A 229 -16.68 14.06 12.40
C LYS A 229 -16.68 12.70 11.69
N MET A 230 -15.65 11.89 11.88
CA MET A 230 -15.68 10.50 11.43
C MET A 230 -16.51 9.63 12.38
N ASN A 231 -17.22 8.66 11.83
CA ASN A 231 -17.88 7.63 12.61
C ASN A 231 -16.87 6.52 12.92
N VAL A 232 -16.67 6.19 14.18
CA VAL A 232 -15.69 5.17 14.60
C VAL A 232 -16.40 4.18 15.50
N GLN A 233 -16.54 2.95 15.02
CA GLN A 233 -17.09 1.82 15.76
C GLN A 233 -15.94 0.87 16.10
N LEU A 234 -15.71 0.71 17.41
CA LEU A 234 -14.69 -0.18 17.97
C LEU A 234 -15.38 -1.37 18.61
N GLY A 235 -14.71 -2.52 18.70
CA GLY A 235 -15.31 -3.73 19.26
C GLY A 235 -16.41 -4.34 18.38
N VAL A 236 -16.38 -4.10 17.07
CA VAL A 236 -17.42 -4.55 16.13
C VAL A 236 -16.90 -5.56 15.11
N ALA A 237 -17.65 -6.63 14.89
CA ALA A 237 -17.26 -7.70 13.97
C ALA A 237 -18.07 -7.60 12.67
N VAL A 238 -17.40 -7.24 11.56
CA VAL A 238 -18.01 -7.29 10.22
C VAL A 238 -18.37 -8.73 9.88
N GLN A 239 -19.62 -8.93 9.45
CA GLN A 239 -20.18 -10.23 9.08
C GLN A 239 -20.19 -10.41 7.56
N THR A 240 -20.73 -9.42 6.84
CA THR A 240 -20.87 -9.45 5.39
C THR A 240 -20.52 -8.10 4.77
N VAL A 241 -20.04 -8.15 3.53
CA VAL A 241 -19.79 -7.01 2.67
C VAL A 241 -20.34 -7.38 1.30
N GLU A 242 -21.44 -6.77 0.91
CA GLU A 242 -22.18 -7.12 -0.31
C GLU A 242 -22.21 -5.94 -1.27
N ASN A 243 -21.65 -6.11 -2.46
CA ASN A 243 -21.76 -5.13 -3.53
C ASN A 243 -23.16 -5.24 -4.17
N ARG A 244 -23.99 -4.20 -4.03
CA ARG A 244 -25.36 -4.11 -4.56
C ARG A 244 -25.42 -3.39 -5.92
N GLY A 245 -24.27 -3.11 -6.53
CA GLY A 245 -24.15 -2.48 -7.84
C GLY A 245 -23.96 -0.96 -7.76
N ASP A 246 -24.86 -0.23 -7.11
CA ASP A 246 -24.73 1.23 -6.91
C ASP A 246 -24.11 1.61 -5.57
N HIS A 247 -24.22 0.75 -4.56
CA HIS A 247 -23.61 0.88 -3.24
C HIS A 247 -23.06 -0.46 -2.72
N VAL A 248 -22.33 -0.40 -1.60
CA VAL A 248 -21.89 -1.58 -0.84
C VAL A 248 -22.62 -1.57 0.50
N GLN A 249 -23.30 -2.67 0.80
CA GLN A 249 -23.94 -2.87 2.09
C GLN A 249 -22.97 -3.61 3.01
N VAL A 250 -22.78 -3.10 4.23
CA VAL A 250 -21.92 -3.72 5.25
C VAL A 250 -22.75 -4.06 6.47
N THR A 251 -22.78 -5.34 6.84
CA THR A 251 -23.41 -5.81 8.08
C THR A 251 -22.34 -6.12 9.11
N TYR A 252 -22.47 -5.58 10.33
CA TYR A 252 -21.58 -5.86 11.44
C TYR A 252 -22.33 -6.09 12.74
N LYS A 253 -21.70 -6.83 13.66
CA LYS A 253 -22.23 -7.12 14.99
C LYS A 253 -21.67 -6.15 16.03
N LYS A 254 -22.54 -5.57 16.86
CA LYS A 254 -22.21 -4.68 17.96
C LYS A 254 -22.89 -5.19 19.24
N GLY A 255 -22.14 -5.88 20.10
CA GLY A 255 -22.77 -6.62 21.19
C GLY A 255 -23.59 -7.78 20.62
N GLU A 256 -24.89 -7.84 20.93
CA GLU A 256 -25.82 -8.82 20.34
C GLU A 256 -26.50 -8.32 19.07
N ASP A 257 -26.46 -7.02 18.81
CA ASP A 257 -27.16 -6.38 17.71
C ASP A 257 -26.43 -6.58 16.37
N LEU A 258 -27.21 -6.83 15.32
CA LEU A 258 -26.76 -6.73 13.93
C LEU A 258 -27.12 -5.35 13.38
N VAL A 259 -26.13 -4.65 12.85
CA VAL A 259 -26.28 -3.33 12.24
C VAL A 259 -25.93 -3.42 10.78
N GLU A 260 -26.81 -2.89 9.93
CA GLU A 260 -26.61 -2.76 8.49
C GLU A 260 -26.39 -1.29 8.14
N MET A 261 -25.48 -1.02 7.21
CA MET A 261 -25.22 0.32 6.66
C MET A 261 -24.81 0.29 5.20
#